data_AF-A0AAC9QPU6-F1
#
_entry.id   AF-A0AAC9QPU6-F1
#
_cell.length_a   1.000
_cell.length_b   1.000
_cell.length_c   1.000
_cell.angle_alpha   90.00
_cell.angle_beta   90.00
_cell.angle_gamma   90.00
#
_symmetry.space_group_name_H-M   'P 1'
#
loop_
_entity.id
_entity.type
_entity.pdbx_description
1 polymer ?
#
loop_
_entity_poly.entity_id
_entity_poly.type
_entity_poly.pdbx_seq_one_letter_code
_entity_poly.pdbx_strand_id
1 'polypeptide(L)'
;MAAVMIVEGEAFFQNIRMSGKAALEKAGLFHIVLEAKEGLALINDTQTSTVLVLVGLFHSYRALCGGLLSGALTIDTVIGSTAPFHPDIHILRSHYG
;
A
#
# COMPACT_ATOMS: atom_id res chain seq x y z
N MET A 1 0.42 -5.60 16.38
CA MET A 1 1.39 -4.57 16.82
C MET A 1 1.24 -4.30 18.31
N ALA A 2 0.17 -3.65 18.78
CA ALA A 2 0.00 -3.27 20.19
C ALA A 2 0.22 -4.43 21.20
N ALA A 3 -0.33 -5.62 20.93
CA ALA A 3 -0.12 -6.81 21.78
C ALA A 3 1.38 -7.14 21.98
N VAL A 4 2.18 -7.09 20.91
CA VAL A 4 3.62 -7.39 20.96
C VAL A 4 4.36 -6.37 21.83
N MET A 5 3.96 -5.11 21.79
CA MET A 5 4.57 -4.03 22.57
C MET A 5 4.40 -4.25 24.09
N ILE A 6 3.35 -4.98 24.49
CA ILE A 6 3.06 -5.36 25.89
C ILE A 6 3.41 -6.84 26.19
N VAL A 7 4.35 -7.44 25.44
CA VAL A 7 4.86 -8.82 25.63
C VAL A 7 3.89 -9.94 25.23
N GLU A 8 2.76 -9.60 24.61
CA GLU A 8 1.73 -10.56 24.20
C GLU A 8 1.75 -10.85 22.69
N GLY A 9 1.05 -11.92 22.29
CA GLY A 9 0.91 -12.29 20.87
C GLY A 9 2.22 -12.72 20.22
N GLU A 10 2.31 -12.50 18.90
CA GLU A 10 3.41 -13.00 18.07
C GLU A 10 3.88 -11.96 17.05
N ALA A 11 5.16 -12.05 16.69
CA ALA A 11 5.79 -11.20 15.68
C ALA A 11 6.78 -12.00 14.84
N PHE A 12 7.10 -11.47 13.66
CA PHE A 12 8.21 -11.93 12.86
C PHE A 12 9.45 -11.11 13.21
N PHE A 13 10.55 -11.78 13.58
CA PHE A 13 11.88 -11.17 13.70
C PHE A 13 12.85 -11.96 12.83
N GLN A 14 13.53 -11.28 11.91
CA GLN A 14 14.41 -11.92 10.91
C GLN A 14 13.71 -13.08 10.17
N ASN A 15 12.47 -12.84 9.68
CA ASN A 15 11.61 -13.81 8.98
C ASN A 15 11.19 -15.05 9.79
N ILE A 16 11.47 -15.11 11.09
CA ILE A 16 11.03 -16.21 11.96
C ILE A 16 9.87 -15.72 12.82
N ARG A 17 8.73 -16.44 12.78
CA ARG A 17 7.60 -16.19 13.69
C ARG A 17 7.96 -16.67 15.09
N MET A 18 7.77 -15.83 16.09
CA MET A 18 8.02 -16.15 17.49
C MET A 18 7.09 -15.35 18.40
N SER A 19 7.08 -15.67 19.69
CA SER A 19 6.31 -14.90 20.68
C SER A 19 6.76 -13.45 20.73
N GLY A 20 5.85 -12.53 21.06
CA GLY A 20 6.14 -11.11 21.20
C GLY A 20 7.29 -10.84 22.18
N LYS A 21 7.31 -11.58 23.30
CA LYS A 21 8.42 -11.58 24.26
C LYS A 21 9.77 -11.87 23.62
N ALA A 22 9.89 -13.01 22.93
CA ALA A 22 11.15 -13.43 22.31
C ALA A 22 11.57 -12.45 21.20
N ALA A 23 10.61 -11.90 20.46
CA ALA A 23 10.87 -10.90 19.43
C ALA A 23 11.42 -9.59 20.02
N LEU A 24 10.86 -9.08 21.12
CA LEU A 24 11.35 -7.89 21.81
C LEU A 24 12.75 -8.12 22.39
N GLU A 25 12.98 -9.24 23.08
CA GLU A 25 14.29 -9.62 23.63
C GLU A 25 15.37 -9.68 22.53
N LYS A 26 15.08 -10.34 21.41
CA LYS A 26 16.01 -10.41 20.27
C LYS A 26 16.23 -9.07 19.57
N ALA A 27 15.23 -8.18 19.58
CA ALA A 27 15.36 -6.83 19.06
C ALA A 27 16.09 -5.87 20.01
N GLY A 28 16.41 -6.28 21.24
CA GLY A 28 17.01 -5.43 22.27
C GLY A 28 16.05 -4.35 22.78
N LEU A 29 14.73 -4.60 22.72
CA LEU A 29 13.68 -3.67 23.11
C LEU A 29 13.04 -4.08 24.43
N PHE A 30 12.63 -3.09 25.23
CA PHE A 30 11.83 -3.31 26.42
C PHE A 30 10.34 -3.17 26.10
N HIS A 31 9.52 -3.85 26.91
CA HIS A 31 8.08 -3.71 26.82
C HIS A 31 7.61 -2.34 27.31
N ILE A 32 6.47 -1.90 26.80
CA ILE A 32 5.79 -0.71 27.29
C ILE A 32 4.71 -1.09 28.30
N VAL A 33 4.50 -0.25 29.30
CA VAL A 33 3.34 -0.33 30.20
C VAL A 33 2.38 0.75 29.74
N LEU A 34 1.20 0.34 29.27
CA LEU A 34 0.21 1.28 28.77
C LEU A 34 -0.49 2.00 29.92
N GLU A 35 -0.59 3.31 29.83
CA GLU A 35 -1.41 4.13 30.71
C GLU A 35 -2.84 4.25 30.19
N ALA A 36 -3.68 4.97 30.95
CA ALA A 36 -5.06 5.22 30.58
C ALA A 36 -5.15 5.84 29.17
N LYS A 37 -6.03 5.29 28.33
CA LYS A 37 -6.32 5.71 26.93
C LYS A 37 -5.24 5.37 25.89
N GLU A 38 -4.01 5.00 26.27
CA GLU A 38 -2.94 4.68 25.32
C GLU A 38 -3.26 3.44 24.49
N GLY A 39 -3.85 2.40 25.10
CA GLY A 39 -4.25 1.21 24.38
C GLY A 39 -5.29 1.48 23.28
N LEU A 40 -6.26 2.37 23.56
CA LEU A 40 -7.24 2.79 22.56
C LEU A 40 -6.59 3.63 21.46
N ALA A 41 -5.66 4.53 21.82
CA ALA A 41 -4.93 5.35 20.86
C ALA A 41 -4.09 4.50 19.88
N LEU A 42 -3.54 3.36 20.32
CA LEU A 42 -2.75 2.47 19.48
C LEU A 42 -3.57 1.66 18.47
N ILE A 43 -4.85 1.41 18.72
CA ILE A 43 -5.68 0.51 17.88
C ILE A 43 -6.78 1.23 17.13
N ASN A 44 -7.22 2.41 17.59
CA ASN A 44 -8.38 3.12 17.06
C ASN A 44 -7.96 4.20 16.06
N ASP A 45 -7.32 3.76 14.98
CA ASP A 45 -6.88 4.60 13.87
C ASP A 45 -7.02 3.85 12.54
N THR A 46 -7.01 4.55 11.42
CA THR A 46 -7.16 3.98 10.07
C THR A 46 -5.84 3.53 9.46
N GLN A 47 -4.74 3.51 10.20
CA GLN A 47 -3.39 3.20 9.71
C GLN A 47 -3.35 1.94 8.83
N THR A 48 -3.99 0.85 9.28
CA THR A 48 -4.03 -0.42 8.53
C THR A 48 -4.76 -0.26 7.19
N SER A 49 -5.96 0.34 7.18
CA SER A 49 -6.71 0.53 5.93
C SER A 49 -6.04 1.53 5.00
N THR A 50 -5.46 2.61 5.55
CA THR A 50 -4.68 3.60 4.80
C THR A 50 -3.48 2.94 4.10
N VAL A 51 -2.70 2.12 4.80
CA VAL A 51 -1.55 1.41 4.20
C VAL A 51 -2.01 0.45 3.10
N LEU A 52 -3.10 -0.31 3.32
CA LEU A 52 -3.64 -1.20 2.30
C LEU A 52 -4.06 -0.44 1.02
N VAL A 53 -4.72 0.71 1.18
CA VAL A 53 -5.10 1.56 0.05
C VAL A 53 -3.86 2.13 -0.64
N LEU A 54 -2.85 2.59 0.09
CA LEU A 54 -1.62 3.13 -0.50
C LEU A 54 -0.86 2.07 -1.30
N VAL A 55 -0.72 0.85 -0.78
CA VAL A 55 -0.13 -0.28 -1.53
C VAL A 55 -0.91 -0.52 -2.82
N GLY A 56 -2.24 -0.57 -2.74
CA GLY A 56 -3.11 -0.70 -3.90
C GLY A 56 -2.91 0.43 -4.91
N LEU A 57 -2.92 1.69 -4.45
CA LEU A 57 -2.76 2.88 -5.29
C LEU A 57 -1.45 2.84 -6.09
N PHE A 58 -0.33 2.55 -5.43
CA PHE A 58 0.97 2.51 -6.12
C PHE A 58 1.07 1.36 -7.11
N HIS A 59 0.51 0.18 -6.78
CA HIS A 59 0.43 -0.93 -7.72
C HIS A 59 -0.46 -0.61 -8.92
N SER A 60 -1.64 -0.06 -8.69
CA SER A 60 -2.58 0.35 -9.74
C SER A 60 -2.02 1.44 -10.63
N TYR A 61 -1.29 2.42 -10.09
CA TYR A 61 -0.63 3.44 -10.88
C TYR A 61 0.43 2.84 -11.82
N ARG A 62 1.27 1.93 -11.32
CA ARG A 62 2.24 1.21 -12.15
C ARG A 62 1.56 0.37 -13.22
N ALA A 63 0.46 -0.30 -12.88
CA ALA A 63 -0.33 -1.07 -13.82
C ALA A 63 -0.97 -0.19 -14.90
N LEU A 64 -1.46 1.01 -14.55
CA LEU A 64 -2.00 1.98 -15.49
C LEU A 64 -0.93 2.44 -16.49
N CYS A 65 0.26 2.84 -16.02
CA CYS A 65 1.36 3.21 -16.89
C CYS A 65 1.77 2.07 -17.82
N GLY A 66 1.87 0.85 -17.29
CA GLY A 66 2.16 -0.35 -18.08
C GLY A 66 1.09 -0.63 -19.13
N GLY A 67 -0.19 -0.53 -18.77
CA GLY A 67 -1.32 -0.71 -19.66
C GLY A 67 -1.35 0.31 -20.80
N LEU A 68 -1.06 1.59 -20.52
CA LEU A 68 -0.95 2.63 -21.54
C LEU A 68 0.17 2.33 -22.55
N LEU A 69 1.35 1.92 -22.07
CA LEU A 69 2.46 1.55 -22.93
C LEU A 69 2.13 0.32 -23.78
N SER A 70 1.59 -0.73 -23.17
CA SER A 70 1.16 -1.94 -23.90
C SER A 70 0.10 -1.62 -24.95
N GLY A 71 -0.86 -0.75 -24.63
CA GLY A 71 -1.87 -0.28 -25.58
C GLY A 71 -1.26 0.48 -26.77
N ALA A 72 -0.33 1.40 -26.50
CA ALA A 72 0.38 2.13 -27.56
C ALA A 72 1.16 1.19 -28.49
N LEU A 73 1.91 0.23 -27.93
CA LEU A 73 2.64 -0.78 -28.70
C LEU A 73 1.70 -1.67 -29.54
N THR A 74 0.54 -2.01 -28.99
CA THR A 74 -0.47 -2.82 -29.69
C THR A 74 -1.01 -2.06 -30.90
N ILE A 75 -1.35 -0.77 -30.74
CA ILE A 75 -1.83 0.09 -31.82
C ILE A 75 -0.78 0.19 -32.93
N ASP A 76 0.49 0.40 -32.57
CA ASP A 76 1.58 0.45 -33.54
C ASP A 76 1.74 -0.88 -34.30
N THR A 77 1.70 -2.01 -33.58
CA THR A 77 1.83 -3.35 -34.15
C THR A 77 0.73 -3.66 -35.17
N VAL A 78 -0.50 -3.20 -34.94
CA VAL A 78 -1.63 -3.44 -35.85
C VAL A 78 -1.80 -2.33 -36.90
N ILE A 79 -0.87 -1.37 -36.97
CA ILE A 79 -0.94 -0.21 -37.87
C ILE A 79 -2.26 0.56 -37.64
N GLY A 80 -2.62 0.72 -36.37
CA GLY A 80 -3.82 1.44 -35.95
C GLY A 80 -3.71 2.95 -36.18
N SER A 81 -4.83 3.59 -36.44
CA SER A 81 -4.89 5.06 -36.61
C SER A 81 -4.68 5.77 -35.28
N THR A 82 -3.88 6.83 -35.29
CA THR A 82 -3.72 7.75 -34.14
C THR A 82 -4.75 8.87 -34.12
N ALA A 83 -5.57 9.02 -35.16
CA ALA A 83 -6.59 10.07 -35.26
C ALA A 83 -7.57 10.12 -34.06
N PRO A 84 -8.00 8.99 -33.46
CA PRO A 84 -8.86 9.03 -32.28
C PRO A 84 -8.24 9.70 -31.04
N PHE A 85 -6.90 9.82 -30.99
CA PHE A 85 -6.17 10.44 -29.87
C PHE A 85 -5.91 11.94 -30.08
N HIS A 86 -6.47 12.55 -31.13
CA HIS A 86 -6.30 13.97 -31.39
C HIS A 86 -6.85 14.81 -30.21
N PRO A 87 -6.07 15.77 -29.67
CA PRO A 87 -6.43 16.46 -28.43
C PRO A 87 -7.79 17.17 -28.51
N ASP A 88 -8.14 17.77 -29.65
CA ASP A 88 -9.42 18.47 -29.85
C ASP A 88 -10.64 17.58 -29.58
N ILE A 89 -10.55 16.28 -29.90
CA ILE A 89 -11.64 15.31 -29.66
C ILE A 89 -11.87 15.14 -28.16
N HIS A 90 -10.80 15.09 -27.37
CA HIS A 90 -10.86 14.90 -25.92
C HIS A 90 -11.21 16.19 -25.16
N ILE A 91 -10.70 17.34 -25.61
CA ILE A 91 -11.04 18.66 -25.06
C ILE A 91 -12.54 18.93 -25.20
N LEU A 92 -13.12 18.60 -26.36
CA LEU A 92 -14.56 18.72 -26.59
C LEU A 92 -15.41 17.93 -25.56
N ARG A 93 -14.90 16.78 -25.09
CA ARG A 93 -15.55 15.97 -24.05
C ARG A 93 -15.36 16.53 -22.63
N SER A 94 -14.32 17.34 -22.40
CA SER A 94 -14.02 18.00 -21.12
C SER A 94 -13.87 17.03 -19.93
N HIS A 95 -13.28 15.85 -20.17
CA HIS A 95 -12.90 14.91 -19.11
C HIS A 95 -11.37 14.95 -18.92
N TYR A 96 -10.90 15.09 -17.67
CA TYR A 96 -9.49 15.32 -17.39
C TYR A 96 -8.60 14.07 -17.46
N GLY A 97 -9.19 12.88 -17.28
CA GLY A 97 -8.52 11.57 -17.41
C GLY A 97 -9.52 10.46 -17.58
#